data_AF-A0A855X3A7-F1
#
_entry.id   AF-A0A855X3A7-F1
#
_cell.length_a   1.000
_cell.length_b   1.000
_cell.length_c   1.000
_cell.angle_alpha   90.00
_cell.angle_beta   90.00
_cell.angle_gamma   90.00
#
_symmetry.space_group_name_H-M   'P 1'
#
loop_
_entity.id
_entity.type
_entity.pdbx_description
1 polymer ?
#
loop_
_entity_poly.entity_id
_entity_poly.type
_entity_poly.pdbx_seq_one_letter_code
_entity_poly.pdbx_strand_id
1 'polypeptide(L)'
;MDQLVNLLREKDILLGLFTIVFSVVYAYAATRFFKWLRRKRDEEKSAFLEAVSQGLMDDTLHTLQDFANIYKGVHGLSSEDFSYRYGLVRQLRMFLVDLVMKKTEIKAKDRIVAVKDVLTRFISEIEESEPFAGLPNAERTLITDISRMIESGDTHGANQKVKDIAGLIEARQEELALVSKANKWAIPLAIIGTVFTLVFGFVSVFK
;
A
#
# COMPACT_ATOMS: atom_id res chain seq x y z
N MET A 1 -20.33 -32.02 48.01
CA MET A 1 -20.90 -31.45 46.77
C MET A 1 -20.66 -29.95 46.69
N ASP A 2 -20.88 -29.19 47.77
CA ASP A 2 -20.70 -27.71 47.78
C ASP A 2 -19.28 -27.21 47.49
N GLN A 3 -18.23 -27.92 47.92
CA GLN A 3 -16.84 -27.52 47.62
C GLN A 3 -16.46 -27.70 46.13
N LEU A 4 -17.05 -28.69 45.45
CA LEU A 4 -16.81 -28.96 44.03
C LEU A 4 -17.52 -27.92 43.14
N VAL A 5 -18.71 -27.48 43.55
CA VAL A 5 -19.46 -26.42 42.88
C VAL A 5 -18.77 -25.06 43.05
N ASN A 6 -18.22 -24.76 44.23
CA ASN A 6 -17.44 -23.53 44.44
C ASN A 6 -16.13 -23.50 43.65
N LEU A 7 -15.41 -24.62 43.57
CA LEU A 7 -14.18 -24.74 42.75
C LEU A 7 -14.45 -24.60 41.24
N LEU A 8 -15.59 -25.13 40.76
CA LEU A 8 -16.00 -24.99 39.36
C LEU A 8 -16.39 -23.53 39.05
N ARG A 9 -17.16 -22.88 39.94
CA ARG A 9 -17.55 -21.48 39.81
C ARG A 9 -16.34 -20.53 39.80
N GLU A 10 -15.34 -20.78 40.66
CA GLU A 10 -14.13 -19.96 40.72
C GLU A 10 -13.26 -20.11 39.46
N LYS A 11 -13.19 -21.33 38.88
CA LYS A 11 -12.48 -21.58 37.62
C LYS A 11 -13.18 -20.95 36.40
N ASP A 12 -14.51 -21.00 36.33
CA ASP A 12 -15.27 -20.41 35.23
C ASP A 12 -15.14 -18.87 35.24
N ILE A 13 -15.18 -18.25 36.43
CA ILE A 13 -14.94 -16.81 36.60
C ILE A 13 -13.50 -16.44 36.19
N LEU A 14 -12.50 -17.22 36.60
CA LEU A 14 -11.10 -17.02 36.21
C LEU A 14 -10.89 -17.16 34.70
N LEU A 15 -11.52 -18.15 34.08
CA LEU A 15 -11.42 -18.40 32.64
C LEU A 15 -12.10 -17.30 31.83
N GLY A 16 -13.26 -16.81 32.28
CA GLY A 16 -13.96 -15.66 31.69
C GLY A 16 -13.12 -14.38 31.77
N LEU A 17 -12.56 -14.07 32.95
CA LEU A 17 -11.64 -12.94 33.14
C LEU A 17 -10.41 -13.05 32.24
N PHE A 18 -9.78 -14.23 32.17
CA PHE A 18 -8.62 -14.46 31.31
C PHE A 18 -8.96 -14.24 29.83
N THR A 19 -10.12 -14.71 29.38
CA THR A 19 -10.56 -14.57 27.99
C THR A 19 -10.82 -13.12 27.62
N ILE A 20 -11.45 -12.34 28.51
CA ILE A 20 -11.68 -10.90 28.33
C ILE A 20 -10.35 -10.17 28.25
N VAL A 21 -9.45 -10.39 29.21
CA VAL A 21 -8.12 -9.74 29.25
C VAL A 21 -7.33 -10.08 28.00
N PHE A 22 -7.30 -11.35 27.59
CA PHE A 22 -6.58 -11.79 26.40
C PHE A 22 -7.16 -11.17 25.11
N SER A 23 -8.48 -11.09 24.99
CA SER A 23 -9.15 -10.48 23.83
C SER A 23 -8.84 -8.98 23.72
N VAL A 24 -8.85 -8.27 24.84
CA VAL A 24 -8.48 -6.83 24.90
C VAL A 24 -7.02 -6.63 24.51
N VAL A 25 -6.11 -7.46 25.03
CA VAL A 25 -4.68 -7.41 24.71
C VAL A 25 -4.44 -7.70 23.22
N TYR A 26 -5.11 -8.71 22.66
CA TYR A 26 -5.01 -9.06 21.24
C TYR A 26 -5.52 -7.93 20.35
N ALA A 27 -6.71 -7.37 20.63
CA ALA A 27 -7.27 -6.27 19.86
C ALA A 27 -6.38 -5.01 19.91
N TYR A 28 -5.81 -4.71 21.09
CA TYR A 28 -4.85 -3.63 21.24
C TYR A 28 -3.56 -3.87 20.44
N ALA A 29 -3.00 -5.09 20.50
CA ALA A 29 -1.81 -5.45 19.75
C ALA A 29 -2.04 -5.37 18.23
N ALA A 30 -3.15 -5.91 17.73
CA ALA A 30 -3.51 -5.86 16.32
C ALA A 30 -3.71 -4.42 15.83
N THR A 31 -4.46 -3.60 16.55
CA THR A 31 -4.67 -2.19 16.18
C THR A 31 -3.37 -1.38 16.20
N ARG A 32 -2.50 -1.63 17.18
CA ARG A 32 -1.16 -1.02 17.25
C ARG A 32 -0.28 -1.45 16.08
N PHE A 33 -0.31 -2.74 15.73
CA PHE A 33 0.44 -3.28 14.59
C PHE A 33 -0.02 -2.68 13.26
N PHE A 34 -1.34 -2.60 13.01
CA PHE A 34 -1.87 -1.97 11.80
C PHE A 34 -1.56 -0.47 11.74
N LYS A 35 -1.63 0.25 12.87
CA LYS A 35 -1.22 1.67 12.93
C LYS A 35 0.28 1.82 12.65
N TRP A 36 1.12 0.94 13.19
CA TRP A 36 2.56 0.95 12.95
C TRP A 36 2.89 0.71 11.47
N LEU A 37 2.25 -0.27 10.82
CA LEU A 37 2.44 -0.53 9.39
C LEU A 37 2.04 0.67 8.50
N ARG A 38 0.89 1.29 8.79
CA ARG A 38 0.46 2.50 8.06
C ARG A 38 1.43 3.65 8.28
N ARG A 39 1.80 3.89 9.54
CA ARG A 39 2.72 4.94 9.92
C ARG A 39 4.09 4.77 9.24
N LYS A 40 4.63 3.55 9.18
CA LYS A 40 5.89 3.27 8.47
C LYS A 40 5.80 3.65 6.98
N ARG A 41 4.72 3.27 6.30
CA ARG A 41 4.49 3.63 4.89
C ARG A 41 4.34 5.14 4.69
N ASP A 42 3.65 5.81 5.60
CA ASP A 42 3.47 7.26 5.54
C ASP A 42 4.78 8.00 5.85
N GLU A 43 5.59 7.48 6.77
CA GLU A 43 6.95 7.95 7.09
C GLU A 43 7.89 7.77 5.90
N GLU A 44 7.93 6.60 5.26
CA GLU A 44 8.70 6.35 4.03
C GLU A 44 8.29 7.31 2.91
N LYS A 45 6.98 7.48 2.68
CA LYS A 45 6.49 8.43 1.67
C LYS A 45 6.89 9.86 2.01
N SER A 46 6.71 10.28 3.26
CA SER A 46 7.06 11.63 3.71
C SER A 46 8.56 11.89 3.58
N ALA A 47 9.39 10.95 4.02
CA ALA A 47 10.84 11.05 3.96
C ALA A 47 11.36 11.14 2.52
N PHE A 48 10.78 10.37 1.59
CA PHE A 48 11.12 10.49 0.17
C PHE A 48 10.77 11.88 -0.37
N LEU A 49 9.55 12.36 -0.14
CA LEU A 49 9.10 13.66 -0.64
C LEU A 49 9.89 14.82 -0.02
N GLU A 50 10.24 14.72 1.25
CA GLU A 50 11.05 15.70 1.96
C GLU A 50 12.48 15.73 1.40
N ALA A 51 13.13 14.57 1.25
CA ALA A 51 14.47 14.48 0.67
C ALA A 51 14.53 15.00 -0.77
N VAL A 52 13.53 14.67 -1.59
CA VAL A 52 13.43 15.19 -2.96
C VAL A 52 13.17 16.70 -2.97
N SER A 53 12.26 17.20 -2.13
CA SER A 53 11.97 18.63 -2.03
C SER A 53 13.21 19.41 -1.60
N GLN A 54 13.89 18.96 -0.55
CA GLN A 54 15.08 19.62 -0.03
C GLN A 54 16.24 19.54 -1.04
N GLY A 55 16.49 18.36 -1.60
CA GLY A 55 17.55 18.18 -2.58
C GLY A 55 17.36 19.00 -3.86
N LEU A 56 16.12 19.25 -4.28
CA LEU A 56 15.79 20.18 -5.37
C LEU A 56 15.87 21.65 -4.96
N MET A 57 15.59 22.00 -3.69
CA MET A 57 15.73 23.38 -3.18
C MET A 57 17.19 23.81 -3.03
N ASP A 58 18.04 22.85 -2.67
CA ASP A 58 19.47 23.02 -2.42
C ASP A 58 20.32 22.78 -3.69
N ASP A 59 19.67 22.51 -4.82
CA ASP A 59 20.30 22.26 -6.13
C ASP A 59 21.34 21.13 -6.05
N THR A 60 20.97 20.02 -5.41
CA THR A 60 21.83 18.83 -5.23
C THR A 60 21.32 17.59 -5.96
N LEU A 61 20.08 17.63 -6.49
CA LEU A 61 19.47 16.54 -7.24
C LEU A 61 19.35 16.93 -8.71
N HIS A 62 20.17 16.29 -9.56
CA HIS A 62 20.23 16.64 -10.99
C HIS A 62 20.07 15.44 -11.91
N THR A 63 20.25 14.22 -11.41
CA THR A 63 20.26 13.01 -12.24
C THR A 63 19.23 12.00 -11.80
N LEU A 64 18.74 11.18 -12.74
CA LEU A 64 17.84 10.07 -12.45
C LEU A 64 18.41 9.14 -11.35
N GLN A 65 19.72 8.98 -11.32
CA GLN A 65 20.40 8.12 -10.35
C GLN A 65 20.27 8.67 -8.92
N ASP A 66 20.25 10.00 -8.74
CA ASP A 66 20.06 10.60 -7.42
C ASP A 66 18.66 10.28 -6.87
N PHE A 67 17.62 10.43 -7.70
CA PHE A 67 16.25 10.06 -7.34
C PHE A 67 16.10 8.56 -7.07
N ALA A 68 16.71 7.73 -7.90
CA ALA A 68 16.72 6.28 -7.71
C ALA A 68 17.40 5.89 -6.39
N ASN A 69 18.53 6.52 -6.05
CA ASN A 69 19.28 6.25 -4.82
C ASN A 69 18.50 6.68 -3.58
N ILE A 70 17.86 7.86 -3.59
CA ILE A 70 16.99 8.30 -2.49
C ILE A 70 15.83 7.32 -2.32
N TYR A 71 15.17 6.95 -3.42
CA TYR A 71 14.04 6.03 -3.37
C TYR A 71 14.45 4.67 -2.80
N LYS A 72 15.56 4.11 -3.26
CA LYS A 72 16.10 2.85 -2.74
C LYS A 72 16.49 2.95 -1.27
N GLY A 73 17.15 4.03 -0.87
CA GLY A 73 17.56 4.28 0.50
C GLY A 73 16.37 4.36 1.47
N VAL A 74 15.33 5.09 1.10
CA VAL A 74 14.11 5.24 1.92
C VAL A 74 13.35 3.92 2.08
N HIS A 75 13.28 3.12 1.01
CA HIS A 75 12.53 1.86 1.02
C HIS A 75 13.38 0.64 1.40
N GLY A 76 14.66 0.83 1.73
CA GLY A 76 15.59 -0.26 2.05
C GLY A 76 15.78 -1.26 0.91
N LEU A 77 15.69 -0.81 -0.34
CA LEU A 77 15.82 -1.66 -1.53
C LEU A 77 17.30 -1.85 -1.88
N SER A 78 17.63 -3.06 -2.30
CA SER A 78 18.95 -3.41 -2.80
C SER A 78 19.16 -2.87 -4.23
N SER A 79 20.42 -2.84 -4.67
CA SER A 79 20.76 -2.45 -6.04
C SER A 79 20.14 -3.35 -7.12
N GLU A 80 19.77 -4.58 -6.77
CA GLU A 80 19.25 -5.63 -7.67
C GLU A 80 17.72 -5.58 -7.84
N ASP A 81 17.01 -4.74 -7.09
CA ASP A 81 15.55 -4.68 -7.09
C ASP A 81 14.97 -3.96 -8.33
N PHE A 82 14.99 -4.60 -9.51
CA PHE A 82 14.49 -4.04 -10.78
C PHE A 82 13.05 -3.47 -10.76
N SER A 83 12.23 -3.78 -9.75
CA SER A 83 10.86 -3.26 -9.63
C SER A 83 10.75 -1.85 -9.04
N TYR A 84 11.86 -1.26 -8.54
CA TYR A 84 11.83 0.03 -7.85
C TYR A 84 11.32 1.18 -8.74
N ARG A 85 11.55 1.10 -10.06
CA ARG A 85 11.19 2.14 -11.04
C ARG A 85 9.69 2.42 -11.08
N TYR A 86 8.85 1.39 -10.99
CA TYR A 86 7.39 1.55 -10.91
C TYR A 86 6.99 2.39 -9.69
N GLY A 87 7.53 2.02 -8.53
CA GLY A 87 7.26 2.72 -7.27
C GLY A 87 7.80 4.16 -7.28
N LEU A 88 8.99 4.37 -7.85
CA LEU A 88 9.58 5.69 -8.03
C LEU A 88 8.70 6.58 -8.92
N VAL A 89 8.37 6.15 -10.15
CA VAL A 89 7.50 6.92 -11.07
C VAL A 89 6.17 7.26 -10.41
N ARG A 90 5.58 6.31 -9.68
CA ARG A 90 4.35 6.53 -8.92
C ARG A 90 4.53 7.62 -7.86
N GLN A 91 5.62 7.62 -7.10
CA GLN A 91 5.89 8.64 -6.08
C GLN A 91 6.19 10.02 -6.67
N LEU A 92 6.93 10.09 -7.78
CA LEU A 92 7.18 11.35 -8.50
C LEU A 92 5.87 11.95 -9.04
N ARG A 93 4.96 11.12 -9.57
CA ARG A 93 3.63 11.57 -10.01
C ARG A 93 2.78 12.07 -8.83
N MET A 94 2.81 11.38 -7.69
CA MET A 94 2.14 11.88 -6.48
C MET A 94 2.73 13.22 -6.04
N PHE A 95 4.05 13.39 -6.12
CA PHE A 95 4.69 14.66 -5.77
C PHE A 95 4.24 15.80 -6.69
N LEU A 96 4.08 15.54 -7.99
CA LEU A 96 3.49 16.51 -8.92
C LEU A 96 2.06 16.90 -8.52
N VAL A 97 1.23 15.94 -8.10
CA VAL A 97 -0.12 16.24 -7.59
C VAL A 97 -0.04 17.12 -6.35
N ASP A 98 0.81 16.78 -5.39
CA ASP A 98 0.96 17.53 -4.14
C ASP A 98 1.47 18.96 -4.39
N LEU A 99 2.39 19.14 -5.35
CA LEU A 99 2.88 20.46 -5.79
C LEU A 99 1.78 21.31 -6.42
N VAL A 100 0.88 20.70 -7.18
CA VAL A 100 -0.26 21.40 -7.81
C VAL A 100 -1.37 21.68 -6.79
N MET A 101 -1.61 20.79 -5.83
CA MET A 101 -2.63 20.94 -4.80
C MET A 101 -2.25 21.97 -3.73
N LYS A 102 -0.97 22.08 -3.37
CA LYS A 102 -0.45 23.08 -2.40
C LYS A 102 -0.35 24.51 -2.98
N LYS A 103 -0.91 24.75 -4.17
CA LYS A 103 -0.75 25.99 -4.94
C LYS A 103 -1.69 27.12 -4.48
N THR A 104 -1.71 27.40 -3.18
CA THR A 104 -2.43 28.53 -2.57
C THR A 104 -1.58 29.38 -1.62
N GLU A 105 -0.26 29.48 -1.82
CA GLU A 105 0.51 30.64 -1.32
C GLU A 105 1.50 31.15 -2.39
N ILE A 106 1.24 32.37 -2.87
CA ILE A 106 1.81 33.01 -4.07
C ILE A 106 3.21 33.59 -3.76
N LYS A 107 4.17 32.76 -3.33
CA LYS A 107 5.57 33.22 -3.12
C LYS A 107 6.66 32.35 -3.75
N ALA A 108 6.33 31.21 -4.35
CA ALA A 108 7.32 30.30 -4.95
C ALA A 108 6.93 29.79 -6.36
N LYS A 109 6.15 30.57 -7.12
CA LYS A 109 5.57 30.11 -8.40
C LYS A 109 6.63 29.67 -9.41
N ASP A 110 7.73 30.41 -9.56
CA ASP A 110 8.78 30.12 -10.53
C ASP A 110 9.62 28.89 -10.13
N ARG A 111 9.88 28.71 -8.83
CA ARG A 111 10.53 27.51 -8.29
C ARG A 111 9.66 26.27 -8.44
N ILE A 112 8.35 26.38 -8.22
CA ILE A 112 7.39 25.27 -8.42
C ILE A 112 7.37 24.84 -9.89
N VAL A 113 7.47 25.79 -10.83
CA VAL A 113 7.55 25.47 -12.27
C VAL A 113 8.86 24.75 -12.59
N ALA A 114 10.01 25.23 -12.09
CA ALA A 114 11.29 24.56 -12.30
C ALA A 114 11.30 23.13 -11.73
N VAL A 115 10.82 22.93 -10.50
CA VAL A 115 10.69 21.60 -9.88
C VAL A 115 9.77 20.70 -10.69
N LYS A 116 8.62 21.20 -11.13
CA LYS A 116 7.69 20.45 -11.98
C LYS A 116 8.38 20.01 -13.28
N ASP A 117 9.10 20.91 -13.95
CA ASP A 117 9.75 20.62 -15.22
C ASP A 117 10.86 19.58 -15.08
N VAL A 118 11.60 19.64 -13.97
CA VAL A 118 12.60 18.62 -13.60
C VAL A 118 11.94 17.26 -13.38
N LEU A 119 10.88 17.18 -12.57
CA LEU A 119 10.14 15.93 -12.32
C LEU A 119 9.50 15.36 -13.59
N THR A 120 8.90 16.20 -14.43
CA THR A 120 8.29 15.77 -15.69
C THR A 120 9.35 15.22 -16.64
N ARG A 121 10.49 15.90 -16.76
CA ARG A 121 11.62 15.42 -17.57
C ARG A 121 12.11 14.05 -17.10
N PHE A 122 12.26 13.84 -15.80
CA PHE A 122 12.69 12.55 -15.26
C PHE A 122 11.68 11.44 -15.49
N ILE A 123 10.38 11.72 -15.34
CA ILE A 123 9.34 10.74 -15.67
C ILE A 123 9.44 10.36 -17.15
N SER A 124 9.59 11.35 -18.04
CA SER A 124 9.77 11.10 -19.47
C SER A 124 11.04 10.30 -19.76
N GLU A 125 12.17 10.61 -19.13
CA GLU A 125 13.44 9.87 -19.32
C GLU A 125 13.32 8.39 -18.89
N ILE A 126 12.61 8.12 -17.79
CA ILE A 126 12.33 6.74 -17.35
C ILE A 126 11.40 6.04 -18.36
N GLU A 127 10.38 6.72 -18.86
CA GLU A 127 9.41 6.17 -19.80
C GLU A 127 10.01 5.93 -21.20
N GLU A 128 10.96 6.77 -21.63
CA GLU A 128 11.69 6.60 -22.89
C GLU A 128 12.71 5.46 -22.81
N SER A 129 13.45 5.35 -21.71
CA SER A 129 14.45 4.29 -21.53
C SER A 129 13.84 2.91 -21.27
N GLU A 130 12.69 2.87 -20.61
CA GLU A 130 11.92 1.65 -20.34
C GLU A 130 10.43 1.91 -20.56
N PRO A 131 9.91 1.63 -21.78
CA PRO A 131 8.49 1.71 -22.05
C PRO A 131 7.71 0.91 -21.00
N PHE A 132 6.63 1.51 -20.49
CA PHE A 132 5.75 0.90 -19.49
C PHE A 132 6.38 0.68 -18.10
N ALA A 133 7.50 1.34 -17.76
CA ALA A 133 8.05 1.33 -16.40
C ALA A 133 7.06 1.81 -15.31
N GLY A 134 6.05 2.59 -15.71
CA GLY A 134 4.92 3.00 -14.87
C GLY A 134 3.85 1.94 -14.63
N LEU A 135 4.04 0.68 -15.07
CA LEU A 135 3.14 -0.45 -14.82
C LEU A 135 3.74 -1.46 -13.83
N PRO A 136 2.90 -2.23 -13.11
CA PRO A 136 3.39 -3.35 -12.31
C PRO A 136 4.02 -4.43 -13.20
N ASN A 137 4.89 -5.25 -12.60
CA ASN A 137 5.74 -6.18 -13.35
C ASN A 137 4.97 -7.11 -14.30
N ALA A 138 3.85 -7.69 -13.86
CA ALA A 138 3.09 -8.63 -14.68
C ALA A 138 2.50 -7.95 -15.93
N GLU A 139 1.91 -6.78 -15.77
CA GLU A 139 1.36 -5.97 -16.86
C GLU A 139 2.46 -5.47 -17.79
N ARG A 140 3.57 -4.99 -17.22
CA ARG A 140 4.72 -4.52 -18.01
C ARG A 140 5.24 -5.61 -18.93
N THR A 141 5.47 -6.82 -18.42
CA THR A 141 5.94 -7.96 -19.22
C THR A 141 4.97 -8.26 -20.37
N LEU A 142 3.67 -8.33 -20.10
CA LEU A 142 2.69 -8.64 -21.12
C LEU A 142 2.61 -7.56 -22.21
N ILE A 143 2.65 -6.28 -21.84
CA ILE A 143 2.61 -5.19 -22.83
C ILE A 143 3.91 -5.15 -23.63
N THR A 144 5.06 -5.34 -23.00
CA THR A 144 6.35 -5.43 -23.72
C THR A 144 6.34 -6.58 -24.72
N ASP A 145 5.79 -7.75 -24.35
CA ASP A 145 5.64 -8.88 -25.27
C ASP A 145 4.71 -8.54 -26.45
N ILE A 146 3.57 -7.88 -26.20
CA ILE A 146 2.66 -7.42 -27.25
C ILE A 146 3.39 -6.49 -28.23
N SER A 147 4.10 -5.48 -27.73
CA SER A 147 4.85 -4.54 -28.58
C SER A 147 5.85 -5.27 -29.47
N ARG A 148 6.64 -6.19 -28.90
CA ARG A 148 7.62 -6.99 -29.66
C ARG A 148 6.97 -7.89 -30.71
N MET A 149 5.82 -8.49 -30.39
CA MET A 149 5.07 -9.36 -31.30
C MET A 149 4.42 -8.56 -32.45
N ILE A 150 3.96 -7.34 -32.17
CA ILE A 150 3.46 -6.43 -33.22
C ILE A 150 4.61 -6.03 -34.16
N GLU A 151 5.77 -5.67 -33.60
CA GLU A 151 6.97 -5.31 -34.38
C GLU A 151 7.48 -6.46 -35.26
N SER A 152 7.41 -7.70 -34.77
CA SER A 152 7.81 -8.89 -35.53
C SER A 152 6.75 -9.39 -36.51
N GLY A 153 5.56 -8.77 -36.55
CA GLY A 153 4.44 -9.19 -37.39
C GLY A 153 3.66 -10.40 -36.88
N ASP A 154 3.97 -10.91 -35.68
CA ASP A 154 3.23 -11.99 -35.03
C ASP A 154 1.92 -11.48 -34.39
N THR A 155 0.96 -11.18 -35.27
CA THR A 155 -0.38 -10.72 -34.88
C THR A 155 -1.16 -11.76 -34.07
N HIS A 156 -0.85 -13.06 -34.21
CA HIS A 156 -1.52 -14.12 -33.47
C HIS A 156 -1.03 -14.15 -32.02
N GLY A 157 0.29 -14.16 -31.81
CA GLY A 157 0.90 -14.05 -30.48
C GLY A 157 0.49 -12.76 -29.76
N ALA A 158 0.51 -11.62 -30.47
CA ALA A 158 0.06 -10.34 -29.91
C ALA A 158 -1.40 -10.41 -29.43
N ASN A 159 -2.30 -10.96 -30.24
CA ASN A 159 -3.70 -11.14 -29.85
C ASN A 159 -3.88 -12.09 -28.65
N GLN A 160 -3.06 -13.13 -28.55
CA GLN A 160 -3.08 -14.02 -27.39
C GLN A 160 -2.65 -13.26 -26.12
N LYS A 161 -1.57 -12.46 -26.20
CA LYS A 161 -1.12 -11.65 -25.06
C LYS A 161 -2.11 -10.57 -24.65
N VAL A 162 -2.85 -9.99 -25.61
CA VAL A 162 -3.98 -9.08 -25.29
C VAL A 162 -5.04 -9.80 -24.46
N LYS A 163 -5.38 -11.06 -24.79
CA LYS A 163 -6.29 -11.87 -23.98
C LYS A 163 -5.72 -12.17 -22.60
N ASP A 164 -4.42 -12.46 -22.51
CA ASP A 164 -3.76 -12.70 -21.21
C ASP A 164 -3.85 -11.46 -20.31
N ILE A 165 -3.66 -10.25 -20.86
CA ILE A 165 -3.86 -8.99 -20.11
C ILE A 165 -5.31 -8.83 -19.68
N ALA A 166 -6.27 -9.08 -20.58
CA ALA A 166 -7.69 -8.98 -20.25
C ALA A 166 -8.06 -9.93 -19.10
N GLY A 167 -7.58 -11.18 -19.16
CA GLY A 167 -7.76 -12.16 -18.08
C GLY A 167 -7.10 -11.72 -16.77
N LEU A 168 -5.91 -11.11 -16.82
CA LEU A 168 -5.26 -10.55 -15.63
C LEU A 168 -6.08 -9.41 -14.99
N ILE A 169 -6.67 -8.54 -15.81
CA ILE A 169 -7.54 -7.45 -15.35
C ILE A 169 -8.82 -8.01 -14.72
N GLU A 170 -9.45 -8.98 -15.38
CA GLU A 170 -10.67 -9.63 -14.90
C GLU A 170 -10.44 -10.34 -13.56
N ALA A 171 -9.39 -11.15 -13.45
CA ALA A 171 -9.03 -11.83 -12.21
C ALA A 171 -8.84 -10.84 -11.05
N ARG A 172 -8.15 -9.71 -11.29
CA ARG A 172 -8.00 -8.66 -10.27
C ARG A 172 -9.32 -8.01 -9.89
N GLN A 173 -10.22 -7.78 -10.85
CA GLN A 173 -11.53 -7.22 -10.58
C GLN A 173 -12.38 -8.17 -9.73
N GLU A 174 -12.32 -9.47 -10.02
CA GLU A 174 -12.98 -10.51 -9.22
C GLU A 174 -12.41 -10.56 -7.80
N GLU A 175 -11.09 -10.57 -7.63
CA GLU A 175 -10.44 -10.53 -6.32
C GLU A 175 -10.89 -9.30 -5.51
N LEU A 176 -10.88 -8.11 -6.12
CA LEU A 176 -11.34 -6.88 -5.48
C LEU A 176 -12.82 -6.97 -5.09
N ALA A 177 -13.66 -7.57 -5.94
CA ALA A 177 -15.08 -7.77 -5.66
C ALA A 177 -15.29 -8.75 -4.50
N LEU A 178 -14.51 -9.84 -4.44
CA LEU A 178 -14.55 -10.82 -3.35
C LEU A 178 -14.11 -10.18 -2.03
N VAL A 179 -12.98 -9.46 -2.01
CA VAL A 179 -12.49 -8.73 -0.83
C VAL A 179 -13.48 -7.67 -0.37
N SER A 180 -14.08 -6.93 -1.32
CA SER A 180 -15.11 -5.93 -1.01
C SER A 180 -16.37 -6.55 -0.40
N LYS A 181 -16.87 -7.65 -0.98
CA LYS A 181 -18.02 -8.40 -0.44
C LYS A 181 -17.70 -8.98 0.94
N ALA A 182 -16.52 -9.57 1.12
CA ALA A 182 -16.07 -10.09 2.41
C ALA A 182 -16.03 -8.99 3.47
N ASN A 183 -15.42 -7.85 3.17
CA ASN A 183 -15.36 -6.72 4.10
C ASN A 183 -16.75 -6.14 4.45
N LYS A 184 -17.66 -6.06 3.47
CA LYS A 184 -19.04 -5.57 3.70
C LYS A 184 -19.80 -6.39 4.73
N TRP A 185 -19.58 -7.70 4.81
CA TRP A 185 -20.25 -8.60 5.77
C TRP A 185 -19.43 -8.88 7.02
N ALA A 186 -18.11 -9.00 6.89
CA ALA A 186 -17.21 -9.30 8.00
C ALA A 186 -17.22 -8.18 9.05
N ILE A 187 -17.28 -6.91 8.64
CA ILE A 187 -17.27 -5.78 9.57
C ILE A 187 -18.54 -5.76 10.45
N PRO A 188 -19.77 -5.79 9.91
CA PRO A 188 -20.98 -5.92 10.73
C PRO A 188 -21.00 -7.19 11.57
N LEU A 189 -20.58 -8.33 11.01
CA LEU A 189 -20.58 -9.60 11.73
C LEU A 189 -19.61 -9.58 12.92
N ALA A 190 -18.44 -8.96 12.75
CA ALA A 190 -17.47 -8.77 13.83
C ALA A 190 -18.02 -7.85 14.94
N ILE A 191 -18.79 -6.80 14.57
CA ILE A 191 -19.48 -5.94 15.55
C ILE A 191 -20.49 -6.75 16.35
N ILE A 192 -21.35 -7.52 15.68
CA ILE A 192 -22.35 -8.37 16.33
C ILE A 192 -21.68 -9.42 17.22
N GLY A 193 -20.64 -10.09 16.73
CA GLY A 193 -19.86 -11.06 17.51
C GLY A 193 -19.25 -10.43 18.76
N THR A 194 -18.67 -9.23 18.63
CA THR A 194 -18.11 -8.48 19.76
C THR A 194 -19.19 -8.13 20.80
N VAL A 195 -20.36 -7.68 20.35
CA VAL A 195 -21.50 -7.39 21.24
C VAL A 195 -21.94 -8.65 21.98
N PHE A 196 -22.09 -9.78 21.29
CA PHE A 196 -22.44 -11.05 21.92
C PHE A 196 -21.39 -11.50 22.92
N THR A 197 -20.10 -11.41 22.60
CA THR A 197 -19.02 -11.75 23.54
C THR A 197 -19.08 -10.90 24.81
N LEU A 198 -19.37 -9.59 24.69
CA LEU A 198 -19.54 -8.71 25.85
C LEU A 198 -20.79 -9.08 26.67
N VAL A 199 -21.92 -9.36 26.02
CA VAL A 199 -23.17 -9.75 26.69
C VAL A 199 -23.01 -11.09 27.41
N PHE A 200 -22.46 -12.11 26.75
CA PHE A 200 -22.23 -13.42 27.37
C PHE A 200 -21.18 -13.35 28.48
N GLY A 201 -20.12 -12.57 28.31
CA GLY A 201 -19.15 -12.30 29.35
C GLY A 201 -19.82 -11.68 30.58
N PHE A 202 -20.69 -10.68 30.39
CA PHE A 202 -21.44 -10.06 31.48
C PHE A 202 -22.40 -11.05 32.14
N VAL A 203 -23.25 -11.75 31.37
CA VAL A 203 -24.21 -12.73 31.89
C VAL A 203 -23.51 -13.85 32.66
N SER A 204 -22.34 -14.29 32.22
CA SER A 204 -21.54 -15.32 32.90
C SER A 204 -21.00 -14.87 34.27
N VAL A 205 -20.83 -13.57 34.51
CA VAL A 205 -20.38 -13.05 35.81
C VAL A 205 -21.55 -12.96 36.81
N PHE A 206 -22.77 -12.72 36.32
CA PHE A 206 -23.96 -12.54 37.16
C PHE A 206 -24.79 -13.82 37.37
N LYS A 207 -24.35 -14.97 36.85
CA LYS A 207 -25.01 -16.27 36.98
C LYS A 207 -24.06 -17.26 37.66
#